data_AF-A0A6G9CMG5-F1
#
_entry.id   AF-A0A6G9CMG5-F1
#
_cell.length_a   1.000
_cell.length_b   1.000
_cell.length_c   1.000
_cell.angle_alpha   90.00
_cell.angle_beta   90.00
_cell.angle_gamma   90.00
#
_symmetry.space_group_name_H-M   'P 1'
#
loop_
_entity.id
_entity.type
_entity.pdbx_description
1 polymer ?
#
loop_
_entity_poly.entity_id
_entity_poly.type
_entity_poly.pdbx_seq_one_letter_code
_entity_poly.pdbx_strand_id
1 'polypeptide(L)'
;MAFRSPTAEQRAAAERELARALPYLLARRAEALAGLRGLAHEVQYTVTPEKTLGAVRAYRDARAELRSLEVQIACVLVAAGAPSGRVSRELGIGRTTLHAALARSKHADLVDFTGRRTA
;
A
#
# COMPACT_ATOMS: atom_id res chain seq x y z
N MET A 1 -8.77 14.56 -10.59
CA MET A 1 -8.46 13.16 -10.29
C MET A 1 -9.66 12.51 -9.64
N ALA A 2 -10.44 11.78 -10.44
CA ALA A 2 -11.62 11.06 -10.00
C ALA A 2 -11.33 9.56 -9.95
N PHE A 3 -11.89 8.87 -8.96
CA PHE A 3 -11.90 7.41 -8.90
C PHE A 3 -13.19 6.94 -9.57
N ARG A 4 -13.07 6.00 -10.49
CA ARG A 4 -14.22 5.34 -11.10
C ARG A 4 -14.65 4.18 -10.20
N SER A 5 -15.95 3.93 -10.18
CA SER A 5 -16.46 2.73 -9.52
C SER A 5 -16.27 1.53 -10.44
N PRO A 6 -15.73 0.40 -9.95
CA PRO A 6 -15.61 -0.80 -10.74
C PRO A 6 -16.99 -1.34 -11.12
N THR A 7 -17.12 -1.88 -12.33
CA THR A 7 -18.32 -2.58 -12.81
C THR A 7 -18.57 -3.87 -12.02
N ALA A 8 -19.77 -4.44 -12.10
CA ALA A 8 -20.10 -5.68 -11.39
C ALA A 8 -19.18 -6.85 -11.81
N GLU A 9 -18.84 -6.96 -13.09
CA GLU A 9 -17.93 -7.99 -13.60
C GLU A 9 -16.50 -7.80 -13.08
N GLN A 10 -16.02 -6.55 -13.03
CA GLN A 10 -14.70 -6.21 -12.48
C GLN A 10 -14.61 -6.52 -11.00
N ARG A 11 -15.67 -6.23 -10.23
CA ARG A 11 -15.75 -6.58 -8.81
C ARG A 11 -15.70 -8.09 -8.62
N ALA A 12 -16.48 -8.86 -9.37
CA ALA A 12 -16.47 -10.32 -9.26
C ALA A 12 -15.11 -10.94 -9.61
N ALA A 13 -14.40 -10.38 -10.60
CA ALA A 13 -13.03 -10.80 -10.91
C ALA A 13 -12.04 -10.42 -9.80
N ALA A 14 -12.15 -9.20 -9.28
CA ALA A 14 -11.29 -8.68 -8.22
C ALA A 14 -11.55 -9.37 -6.86
N GLU A 15 -12.77 -9.78 -6.54
CA GLU A 15 -13.11 -10.52 -5.32
C GLU A 15 -12.44 -11.90 -5.28
N ARG A 16 -12.41 -12.61 -6.41
CA ARG A 16 -11.69 -13.89 -6.53
C ARG A 16 -10.20 -13.72 -6.29
N GLU A 17 -9.65 -12.62 -6.76
CA GLU A 17 -8.25 -12.28 -6.53
C GLU A 17 -8.00 -11.83 -5.08
N LEU A 18 -8.89 -11.00 -4.53
CA LEU A 18 -8.85 -10.51 -3.15
C LEU A 18 -8.76 -11.67 -2.17
N ALA A 19 -9.56 -12.73 -2.37
CA ALA A 19 -9.55 -13.92 -1.52
C ALA A 19 -8.17 -14.60 -1.45
N ARG A 20 -7.34 -14.50 -2.50
CA ARG A 20 -6.00 -15.09 -2.56
C ARG A 20 -4.91 -14.11 -2.14
N ALA A 21 -4.97 -12.89 -2.66
CA ALA A 21 -3.93 -11.88 -2.48
C ALA A 21 -3.98 -11.23 -1.10
N LEU A 22 -5.17 -10.96 -0.56
CA LEU A 22 -5.32 -10.22 0.70
C LEU A 22 -4.70 -10.95 1.90
N PRO A 23 -4.93 -12.27 2.13
CA PRO A 23 -4.29 -12.96 3.25
C PRO A 23 -2.76 -12.91 3.18
N TYR A 24 -2.19 -13.11 1.98
CA TYR A 24 -0.75 -13.02 1.75
C TYR A 24 -0.21 -11.62 2.05
N LEU A 25 -0.85 -10.58 1.52
CA LEU A 25 -0.44 -9.19 1.73
C LEU A 25 -0.55 -8.77 3.20
N LEU A 26 -1.60 -9.22 3.90
CA LEU A 26 -1.77 -8.96 5.34
C LEU A 26 -0.72 -9.68 6.18
N ALA A 27 -0.36 -10.92 5.84
CA ALA A 27 0.71 -11.65 6.51
C ALA A 27 2.06 -10.93 6.34
N ARG A 28 2.41 -10.57 5.09
CA ARG A 28 3.62 -9.78 4.79
C ARG A 28 3.64 -8.45 5.52
N ARG A 29 2.49 -7.77 5.61
CA ARG A 29 2.36 -6.51 6.36
C ARG A 29 2.62 -6.72 7.85
N ALA A 30 2.09 -7.80 8.43
CA ALA A 30 2.29 -8.13 9.83
C ALA A 30 3.77 -8.45 10.13
N GLU A 31 4.43 -9.20 9.25
CA GLU A 31 5.86 -9.50 9.34
C GLU A 31 6.73 -8.23 9.28
N ALA A 32 6.46 -7.33 8.31
CA ALA A 32 7.17 -6.07 8.19
C ALA A 32 6.98 -5.18 9.43
N LEU A 33 5.78 -5.14 10.00
CA LEU A 33 5.49 -4.43 11.25
C LEU A 33 6.23 -5.04 12.45
N ALA A 34 6.29 -6.38 12.53
CA ALA A 34 7.03 -7.07 13.58
C ALA A 34 8.54 -6.77 13.47
N GLY A 35 9.10 -6.78 12.26
CA GLY A 35 10.50 -6.41 12.01
C GLY A 35 10.81 -4.97 12.44
N LEU A 36 9.94 -4.01 12.12
CA LEU A 36 10.09 -2.62 12.59
C LEU A 36 10.07 -2.50 14.12
N ARG A 37 9.21 -3.26 14.79
CA ARG A 37 9.16 -3.29 16.26
C ARG A 37 10.41 -3.93 16.85
N GLY A 38 10.93 -4.99 16.24
CA GLY A 38 12.18 -5.65 16.63
C GLY A 38 13.36 -4.68 16.55
N LEU A 39 13.50 -3.97 15.42
CA LEU A 39 14.55 -2.95 15.25
C LEU A 39 14.46 -1.85 16.31
N ALA A 40 13.25 -1.37 16.63
CA ALA A 40 13.06 -0.36 17.66
C ALA A 40 13.48 -0.86 19.05
N HIS A 41 13.24 -2.13 19.35
CA HIS A 41 13.63 -2.75 20.61
C HIS A 41 15.15 -2.96 20.71
N GLU A 42 15.81 -3.42 19.66
CA GLU A 42 17.25 -3.67 19.65
C GLU A 42 18.08 -2.38 19.86
N VAL A 43 17.67 -1.29 19.22
CA VAL A 43 18.37 0.01 19.31
C VAL A 43 18.24 0.65 20.69
N GLN A 44 17.21 0.29 21.46
CA GLN A 44 16.98 0.84 22.80
C GLN A 44 18.10 0.51 23.79
N TYR A 45 18.82 -0.59 23.59
CA TYR A 45 19.80 -1.11 24.56
C TYR A 45 21.26 -1.01 24.10
N THR A 46 21.55 -0.54 22.89
CA THR A 46 22.94 -0.36 22.43
C THR A 46 23.07 0.78 21.43
N VAL A 47 23.74 1.87 21.85
CA VAL A 47 23.93 3.08 21.04
C VAL A 47 25.39 3.20 20.65
N THR A 48 25.84 2.40 19.68
CA THR A 48 27.08 2.71 18.94
C THR A 48 26.72 3.36 17.61
N PRO A 49 27.54 4.28 17.07
CA PRO A 49 27.24 4.94 15.80
C PRO A 49 26.94 3.96 14.65
N GLU A 50 27.67 2.85 14.56
CA GLU A 50 27.51 1.83 13.52
C GLU A 50 26.16 1.12 13.63
N LYS A 51 25.77 0.73 14.86
CA LYS A 51 24.48 0.08 15.12
C LYS A 51 23.32 1.05 14.87
N THR A 52 23.46 2.31 15.28
CA THR A 52 22.46 3.35 15.02
C THR A 52 22.27 3.58 13.53
N LEU A 53 23.36 3.75 12.77
CA LEU A 53 23.28 3.96 11.31
C LEU A 53 22.72 2.74 10.58
N GLY A 54 23.13 1.53 10.98
CA GLY A 54 22.57 0.27 10.46
C GLY A 54 21.06 0.16 10.71
N ALA A 55 20.62 0.50 11.92
CA ALA A 55 19.21 0.47 12.28
C ALA A 55 18.38 1.54 11.56
N VAL A 56 18.92 2.75 11.35
CA VAL A 56 18.26 3.79 10.55
C VAL A 56 18.03 3.31 9.11
N ARG A 57 19.03 2.65 8.51
CA ARG A 57 18.89 2.07 7.17
C ARG A 57 17.83 0.97 7.15
N ALA A 58 17.91 0.02 8.07
CA ALA A 58 16.94 -1.09 8.16
C ALA A 58 15.50 -0.57 8.39
N TYR A 59 15.34 0.44 9.25
CA TYR A 59 14.06 1.09 9.48
C TYR A 59 13.50 1.73 8.20
N ARG A 60 14.34 2.45 7.44
CA ARG A 60 13.92 3.08 6.18
C ARG A 60 13.45 2.04 5.16
N ASP A 61 14.22 0.97 5.00
CA ASP A 61 13.94 -0.07 4.01
C ASP A 61 12.65 -0.84 4.39
N ALA A 62 12.49 -1.21 5.66
CA ALA A 62 11.27 -1.84 6.17
C ALA A 62 10.04 -0.91 6.10
N ARG A 63 10.23 0.40 6.33
CA ARG A 63 9.15 1.39 6.19
C ARG A 63 8.71 1.54 4.73
N ALA A 64 9.65 1.50 3.78
CA ALA A 64 9.34 1.52 2.35
C ALA A 64 8.58 0.26 1.92
N GLU A 65 8.99 -0.91 2.40
CA GLU A 65 8.29 -2.17 2.15
C GLU A 65 6.86 -2.15 2.71
N LEU A 66 6.70 -1.80 3.99
CA LEU A 66 5.39 -1.66 4.63
C LEU A 66 4.48 -0.73 3.82
N ARG A 67 5.05 0.38 3.32
CA ARG A 67 4.27 1.34 2.56
C ARG A 67 3.88 0.83 1.18
N SER A 68 4.74 0.07 0.53
CA SER A 68 4.42 -0.65 -0.71
C SER A 68 3.28 -1.64 -0.49
N LEU A 69 3.32 -2.44 0.58
CA LEU A 69 2.27 -3.40 0.92
C LEU A 69 0.92 -2.72 1.18
N GLU A 70 0.90 -1.62 1.94
CA GLU A 70 -0.31 -0.86 2.20
C GLU A 70 -0.94 -0.31 0.91
N VAL A 71 -0.12 0.16 -0.03
CA VAL A 71 -0.59 0.62 -1.34
C VAL A 71 -1.16 -0.55 -2.16
N GLN A 72 -0.51 -1.71 -2.16
CA GLN A 72 -1.02 -2.90 -2.85
C GLN A 72 -2.37 -3.35 -2.27
N ILE A 73 -2.48 -3.43 -0.94
CA ILE A 73 -3.74 -3.74 -0.25
C ILE A 73 -4.83 -2.74 -0.67
N ALA A 74 -4.51 -1.45 -0.70
CA ALA A 74 -5.46 -0.42 -1.10
C ALA A 74 -5.96 -0.60 -2.54
N CYS A 75 -5.07 -0.94 -3.48
CA CYS A 75 -5.44 -1.20 -4.86
C CYS A 75 -6.40 -2.38 -4.98
N VAL A 76 -6.11 -3.50 -4.30
CA VAL A 76 -6.96 -4.70 -4.37
C VAL A 76 -8.33 -4.43 -3.72
N LEU A 77 -8.38 -3.72 -2.60
CA LEU A 77 -9.65 -3.35 -1.95
C LEU A 77 -10.51 -2.44 -2.84
N VAL A 78 -9.92 -1.42 -3.46
CA VAL A 78 -10.65 -0.52 -4.37
C VAL A 78 -11.13 -1.26 -5.61
N ALA A 79 -10.32 -2.17 -6.16
CA ALA A 79 -10.72 -3.01 -7.29
C ALA A 79 -11.90 -3.94 -6.94
N ALA A 80 -11.94 -4.46 -5.71
CA ALA A 80 -13.07 -5.23 -5.19
C ALA A 80 -14.30 -4.35 -4.88
N GLY A 81 -14.23 -3.03 -5.07
CA GLY A 81 -15.36 -2.12 -4.90
C GLY A 81 -15.42 -1.41 -3.55
N ALA A 82 -14.38 -1.52 -2.71
CA ALA A 82 -14.32 -0.75 -1.47
C ALA A 82 -14.23 0.77 -1.76
N PRO A 83 -14.91 1.63 -0.98
CA PRO A 83 -14.85 3.07 -1.18
C PRO A 83 -13.42 3.61 -0.99
N SER A 84 -12.85 4.20 -2.04
CA SER A 84 -11.45 4.69 -2.05
C SER A 84 -11.14 5.69 -0.94
N GLY A 85 -12.12 6.52 -0.54
CA GLY A 85 -11.99 7.46 0.58
C GLY A 85 -11.84 6.77 1.94
N ARG A 86 -12.56 5.67 2.18
CA ARG A 86 -12.44 4.86 3.40
C ARG A 86 -11.09 4.14 3.43
N VAL A 87 -10.74 3.48 2.33
CA VAL A 87 -9.46 2.76 2.17
C VAL A 87 -8.27 3.70 2.39
N SER A 88 -8.29 4.89 1.79
CA SER A 88 -7.24 5.90 1.98
C SER A 88 -7.09 6.32 3.45
N ARG A 89 -8.21 6.50 4.16
CA ARG A 89 -8.20 6.90 5.57
C ARG A 89 -7.66 5.78 6.48
N GLU A 90 -8.17 4.56 6.33
CA GLU A 90 -7.83 3.44 7.20
C GLU A 90 -6.37 2.99 7.02
N LEU A 91 -5.83 3.06 5.80
CA LEU A 91 -4.42 2.75 5.53
C LEU A 91 -3.51 3.99 5.62
N GLY A 92 -4.09 5.16 5.91
CA GLY A 92 -3.39 6.45 5.97
C GLY A 92 -2.71 6.86 4.67
N ILE A 93 -3.16 6.38 3.51
CA ILE A 93 -2.55 6.64 2.18
C ILE A 93 -3.16 7.91 1.59
N GLY A 94 -2.31 8.80 1.06
CA GLY A 94 -2.79 9.99 0.37
C GLY A 94 -3.54 9.65 -0.91
N ARG A 95 -4.61 10.39 -1.21
CA ARG A 95 -5.42 10.19 -2.44
C ARG A 95 -4.57 10.21 -3.71
N THR A 96 -3.60 11.12 -3.81
CA THR A 96 -2.69 11.23 -4.96
C THR A 96 -1.81 9.97 -5.11
N THR A 97 -1.29 9.45 -4.00
CA THR A 97 -0.49 8.21 -3.99
C THR A 97 -1.34 7.04 -4.46
N LEU A 98 -2.55 6.89 -3.93
CA LEU A 98 -3.47 5.82 -4.32
C LEU A 98 -3.85 5.92 -5.81
N HIS A 99 -4.12 7.13 -6.30
CA HIS A 99 -4.45 7.36 -7.71
C HIS A 99 -3.28 7.01 -8.64
N ALA A 100 -2.05 7.42 -8.28
CA ALA A 100 -0.85 7.10 -9.05
C ALA A 100 -0.52 5.59 -9.00
N ALA A 101 -0.80 4.93 -7.88
CA ALA A 101 -0.61 3.49 -7.75
C ALA A 101 -1.61 2.71 -8.60
N LEU A 102 -2.90 3.05 -8.55
CA LEU A 102 -3.92 2.45 -9.40
C LEU A 102 -3.61 2.65 -10.89
N ALA A 103 -3.18 3.85 -11.28
CA ALA A 103 -2.79 4.16 -12.67
C ALA A 103 -1.61 3.32 -13.19
N ARG A 104 -0.71 2.87 -12.31
CA ARG A 104 0.44 2.00 -12.66
C ARG A 104 0.15 0.52 -12.44
N SER A 105 -1.01 0.18 -11.89
CA SER A 105 -1.43 -1.19 -11.66
C SER A 105 -2.23 -1.71 -12.85
N LYS A 106 -2.61 -2.99 -12.80
CA LYS A 106 -3.59 -3.56 -13.75
C LYS A 106 -5.01 -2.98 -13.63
N HIS A 107 -5.26 -2.12 -12.65
CA HIS A 107 -6.54 -1.44 -12.40
C HIS A 107 -6.49 0.04 -12.82
N ALA A 108 -5.72 0.36 -13.87
CA ALA A 108 -5.56 1.73 -14.37
C ALA A 108 -6.88 2.34 -14.87
N ASP A 109 -7.83 1.50 -15.23
CA ASP A 109 -9.20 1.85 -15.64
C ASP A 109 -10.07 2.39 -14.48
N LEU A 110 -9.65 2.20 -13.22
CA LEU A 110 -10.36 2.71 -12.03
C LEU A 110 -10.04 4.17 -11.70
N VAL A 111 -9.21 4.83 -12.50
CA VAL A 111 -8.78 6.21 -12.28
C VAL A 111 -8.91 7.04 -13.53
N ASP A 112 -9.50 8.22 -13.39
CA ASP A 112 -9.57 9.20 -14.46
C ASP A 112 -8.30 10.05 -14.50
N PHE A 113 -7.53 9.91 -15.59
CA PHE A 113 -6.49 10.86 -15.94
C PHE A 113 -7.14 12.15 -16.47
N THR A 114 -7.72 12.96 -15.57
CA THR A 114 -8.04 14.36 -15.86
C THR A 114 -6.73 15.14 -15.90
N GLY A 115 -5.97 14.92 -16.96
CA GLY A 115 -4.68 15.50 -17.24
C GLY A 115 -4.48 15.50 -18.74
N ARG A 116 -5.37 16.21 -19.46
CA ARG A 116 -4.99 16.76 -20.77
C ARG A 116 -3.75 17.63 -20.53
N ARG A 117 -2.57 17.10 -20.86
CA ARG A 117 -1.58 17.94 -21.52
C ARG A 117 -2.13 18.13 -22.94
N THR A 118 -2.86 19.21 -23.12
CA THR A 118 -2.84 19.89 -24.42
C THR A 118 -1.40 20.34 -24.62
N ALA A 119 -0.70 19.63 -25.49
CA ALA A 119 0.44 20.15 -26.23
C ALA A 119 -0.02 20.19 -27.70
#